data_AF-A0A929BVA9-F1
#
_entry.id   AF-A0A929BVA9-F1
#
_cell.length_a   1.000
_cell.length_b   1.000
_cell.length_c   1.000
_cell.angle_alpha   90.00
_cell.angle_beta   90.00
_cell.angle_gamma   90.00
#
_symmetry.space_group_name_H-M   'P 1'
#
loop_
_entity.id
_entity.type
_entity.pdbx_description
1 polymer ?
#
loop_
_entity_poly.entity_id
_entity_poly.type
_entity_poly.pdbx_seq_one_letter_code
_entity_poly.pdbx_strand_id
1 'polypeptide(L)'
;YDNEVALYKYDFGDGWRHLVVFEEWIQPEKGAQYPQCISGERKCPPEDCGGPGGYTRFLEAIQNVDHEEHEKYLTWIGGRFDPNEFNPDQIRFDDPAERWRIAFEEP
;
A
#
# COMPACT_ATOMS: atom_id res chain seq x y z
N TYR A 1 20.93 -17.19 8.89
CA TYR A 1 19.48 -17.20 8.61
C TYR A 1 19.30 -16.02 7.69
N ASP A 2 19.39 -16.26 6.38
CA ASP A 2 19.73 -15.22 5.39
C ASP A 2 18.52 -14.92 4.50
N ASN A 3 17.32 -14.94 5.09
CA ASN A 3 16.11 -14.62 4.36
C ASN A 3 15.94 -13.10 4.32
N GLU A 4 16.70 -12.47 3.44
CA GLU A 4 16.67 -11.02 3.19
C GLU A 4 15.36 -10.60 2.49
N VAL A 5 14.59 -11.53 1.92
CA VAL A 5 13.38 -11.23 1.16
C VAL A 5 12.23 -12.14 1.57
N ALA A 6 11.05 -11.57 1.77
CA ALA A 6 9.78 -12.27 1.90
C ALA A 6 8.78 -11.79 0.84
N LEU A 7 7.97 -12.71 0.31
CA LEU A 7 6.85 -12.39 -0.57
C LEU A 7 5.55 -12.37 0.25
N TYR A 8 4.97 -11.19 0.43
CA TYR A 8 3.68 -11.02 1.09
C TYR A 8 2.57 -10.94 0.05
N LYS A 9 1.60 -11.86 0.12
CA LYS A 9 0.39 -11.81 -0.70
C LYS A 9 -0.74 -11.17 0.09
N TYR A 10 -1.27 -10.07 -0.43
CA TYR A 10 -2.43 -9.35 0.10
C TYR A 10 -3.60 -9.51 -0.86
N ASP A 11 -4.82 -9.55 -0.31
CA ASP A 11 -6.07 -9.77 -1.03
C ASP A 11 -6.02 -10.97 -1.99
N PHE A 12 -6.63 -12.08 -1.60
CA PHE A 12 -6.60 -13.28 -2.43
C PHE A 12 -7.51 -13.21 -3.66
N GLY A 13 -8.41 -12.22 -3.74
CA GLY A 13 -9.18 -11.88 -4.93
C GLY A 13 -8.31 -11.18 -5.96
N ASP A 14 -7.79 -10.00 -5.62
CA ASP A 14 -6.99 -9.16 -6.53
C ASP A 14 -5.55 -9.66 -6.73
N GLY A 15 -5.04 -10.43 -5.77
CA GLY A 15 -3.76 -11.12 -5.87
C GLY A 15 -2.54 -10.20 -5.78
N TRP A 16 -2.61 -9.16 -4.95
CA TRP A 16 -1.49 -8.25 -4.70
C TRP A 16 -0.30 -9.01 -4.11
N ARG A 17 0.90 -8.62 -4.55
CA ARG A 17 2.17 -9.23 -4.14
C ARG A 17 3.16 -8.14 -3.80
N HIS A 18 3.62 -8.11 -2.56
CA HIS A 18 4.62 -7.20 -2.05
C HIS A 18 5.91 -7.97 -1.76
N LEU A 19 7.04 -7.44 -2.20
CA LEU A 19 8.35 -7.89 -1.75
C LEU A 19 8.70 -7.10 -0.49
N VAL A 20 8.92 -7.80 0.61
CA VAL A 20 9.43 -7.24 1.85
C VAL A 20 10.90 -7.58 1.93
N VAL A 21 11.75 -6.58 1.73
CA VAL A 21 13.20 -6.74 1.72
C VAL A 21 13.76 -6.20 3.02
N PHE A 22 14.58 -7.00 3.68
CA PHE A 22 15.41 -6.56 4.79
C PHE A 22 16.66 -5.88 4.22
N GLU A 23 16.80 -4.58 4.44
CA GLU A 23 17.92 -3.80 3.91
C GLU A 23 19.10 -3.77 4.89
N GLU A 24 18.85 -3.47 6.16
CA GLU A 24 19.90 -3.41 7.18
C GLU A 24 19.37 -3.45 8.63
N TRP A 25 20.28 -3.76 9.56
CA TRP A 25 20.04 -3.59 10.99
C TRP A 25 20.46 -2.18 11.40
N ILE A 26 19.51 -1.41 11.93
CA ILE A 26 19.79 -0.08 12.51
C ILE A 26 19.67 -0.12 14.03
N GLN A 27 20.42 0.75 14.71
CA GLN A 27 20.24 0.96 16.15
C GLN A 27 18.93 1.72 16.38
N PRO A 28 18.07 1.26 17.31
CA PRO A 28 16.86 2.00 17.65
C PRO A 28 17.18 3.40 18.16
N GLU A 29 16.46 4.40 17.66
CA GLU A 29 16.61 5.78 18.10
C GLU A 29 15.94 5.98 19.46
N LYS A 30 16.66 6.59 20.41
CA LYS A 30 16.16 6.83 21.75
C LYS A 30 14.97 7.80 21.71
N GLY A 31 13.81 7.32 22.15
CA GLY A 31 12.58 8.13 22.22
C GLY A 31 11.76 8.13 20.93
N ALA A 32 12.22 7.46 19.87
CA ALA A 32 11.42 7.23 18.68
C ALA A 32 10.29 6.22 18.96
N GLN A 33 9.17 6.40 18.28
CA GLN A 33 8.06 5.45 18.25
C GLN A 33 8.10 4.70 16.93
N TYR A 34 8.00 3.37 16.99
CA TYR A 34 8.04 2.49 15.83
C TYR A 34 6.71 1.74 15.67
N PRO A 35 6.33 1.35 14.45
CA PRO A 35 7.04 1.55 13.17
C PRO A 35 6.97 2.99 12.64
N GLN A 36 7.88 3.33 11.72
CA GLN A 36 7.93 4.63 11.03
C GLN A 36 8.01 4.41 9.52
N CYS A 37 7.31 5.25 8.76
CA CYS A 37 7.47 5.36 7.32
C CYS A 37 8.45 6.50 7.08
N ILE A 38 9.69 6.18 6.69
CA ILE A 38 10.75 7.18 6.48
C ILE A 38 10.80 7.68 5.03
N SER A 39 10.29 6.91 4.07
CA SER A 39 10.26 7.25 2.66
C SER A 39 9.27 6.37 1.90
N GLY A 40 9.03 6.73 0.64
CA GLY A 40 8.21 5.99 -0.31
C GLY A 40 7.96 6.83 -1.55
N GLU A 41 7.33 6.20 -2.54
CA GLU A 41 6.97 6.84 -3.80
C GLU A 41 5.65 6.30 -4.32
N ARG A 42 4.95 7.15 -5.07
CA ARG A 42 3.68 6.87 -5.73
C ARG A 42 2.54 6.55 -4.77
N LYS A 43 1.31 6.77 -5.24
CA LYS A 43 0.11 6.45 -4.48
C LYS A 43 -0.14 4.95 -4.53
N CYS A 44 -0.53 4.35 -3.39
CA CYS A 44 -0.97 2.97 -3.36
C CYS A 44 -2.15 2.75 -4.33
N PRO A 45 -2.21 1.61 -5.04
CA PRO A 45 -3.39 1.24 -5.81
C PRO A 45 -4.65 1.30 -4.92
N PRO A 46 -5.80 1.76 -5.45
CA PRO A 46 -7.05 1.69 -4.72
C PRO A 46 -7.42 0.24 -4.39
N GLU A 47 -8.01 0.02 -3.21
CA GLU A 47 -8.59 -1.27 -2.84
C GLU A 47 -9.63 -1.72 -3.89
N ASP A 48 -9.74 -3.02 -4.10
CA ASP A 48 -10.69 -3.65 -5.03
C ASP A 48 -10.59 -3.14 -6.50
N CYS A 49 -9.45 -2.60 -6.93
CA CYS A 49 -9.29 -2.13 -8.30
C CYS A 49 -9.07 -3.26 -9.33
N GLY A 50 -9.01 -4.52 -8.91
CA GLY A 50 -8.82 -5.69 -9.77
C GLY A 50 -7.35 -6.10 -9.92
N GLY A 51 -6.56 -5.90 -8.87
CA GLY A 51 -5.14 -6.26 -8.84
C GLY A 51 -4.27 -5.42 -9.79
N PRO A 52 -3.03 -5.88 -10.09
CA PRO A 52 -2.11 -5.14 -10.95
C PRO A 52 -2.65 -4.83 -12.36
N GLY A 53 -3.42 -5.76 -12.94
CA GLY A 53 -4.04 -5.57 -14.25
C GLY A 53 -5.18 -4.55 -14.20
N GLY A 54 -6.04 -4.63 -13.19
CA GLY A 54 -7.12 -3.66 -12.96
C GLY A 54 -6.60 -2.26 -12.67
N TYR A 55 -5.54 -2.13 -11.85
CA TYR A 55 -4.87 -0.84 -11.63
C TYR A 55 -4.28 -0.25 -12.91
N THR A 56 -3.70 -1.07 -13.79
CA THR A 56 -3.16 -0.59 -15.06
C THR A 56 -4.27 0.01 -15.94
N ARG A 57 -5.40 -0.71 -16.09
CA ARG A 57 -6.58 -0.22 -16.82
C ARG A 57 -7.18 1.03 -16.19
N PHE A 58 -7.24 1.09 -14.85
CA PHE A 58 -7.67 2.27 -14.12
C PHE A 58 -6.80 3.49 -14.45
N LEU A 59 -5.47 3.35 -14.41
CA LEU A 59 -4.53 4.44 -14.74
C LEU A 59 -4.67 4.92 -16.19
N GLU A 60 -4.80 3.99 -17.14
CA GLU A 60 -5.04 4.30 -18.55
C GLU A 60 -6.33 5.12 -18.73
N ALA A 61 -7.40 4.71 -18.04
CA ALA A 61 -8.69 5.37 -18.14
C ALA A 61 -8.67 6.78 -17.53
N ILE A 62 -8.15 6.96 -16.31
CA ILE A 62 -8.19 8.28 -15.65
C ILE A 62 -7.25 9.31 -16.28
N GLN A 63 -6.24 8.88 -17.05
CA GLN A 63 -5.31 9.77 -17.75
C GLN A 63 -5.77 10.15 -19.15
N ASN A 64 -6.82 9.50 -19.68
CA ASN A 64 -7.34 9.75 -21.02
C ASN A 64 -8.83 10.11 -20.95
N VAL A 65 -9.15 11.39 -21.18
CA VAL A 65 -10.53 11.90 -21.15
C VAL A 65 -11.44 11.28 -22.22
N ASP A 66 -10.86 10.77 -23.32
CA ASP A 66 -11.60 10.10 -24.39
C ASP A 66 -11.75 8.58 -24.14
N HIS A 67 -11.22 8.06 -23.04
CA HIS A 67 -11.37 6.65 -22.68
C HIS A 67 -12.82 6.36 -22.28
N GLU A 68 -13.40 5.26 -22.80
CA GLU A 68 -14.81 4.92 -22.60
C GLU A 68 -15.21 4.77 -21.11
N GLU A 69 -14.26 4.40 -20.26
CA GLU A 69 -14.44 4.25 -18.81
C GLU A 69 -13.93 5.44 -17.97
N HIS A 70 -13.49 6.55 -18.57
CA HIS A 70 -12.90 7.69 -17.85
C HIS A 70 -13.79 8.18 -16.69
N GLU A 71 -15.02 8.57 -17.01
CA GLU A 71 -16.00 9.08 -16.04
C GLU A 71 -16.40 8.03 -15.00
N LYS A 72 -16.48 6.76 -15.41
CA LYS A 72 -16.81 5.64 -14.52
C LYS A 72 -15.74 5.49 -13.43
N TYR A 73 -14.46 5.50 -13.83
CA TYR A 73 -13.35 5.33 -12.89
C TYR A 73 -13.13 6.57 -12.03
N LEU A 74 -13.30 7.79 -12.56
CA LEU A 74 -13.25 9.00 -11.75
C LEU A 74 -14.37 9.05 -10.72
N THR A 75 -15.59 8.66 -11.10
CA THR A 75 -16.72 8.57 -10.15
C THR A 75 -16.43 7.54 -9.06
N TRP A 76 -15.94 6.35 -9.45
CA TRP A 76 -15.64 5.27 -8.52
C TRP A 76 -14.56 5.66 -7.49
N ILE A 77 -13.49 6.35 -7.92
CA ILE A 77 -12.41 6.76 -7.03
C ILE A 77 -12.72 8.02 -6.19
N GLY A 78 -13.93 8.60 -6.35
CA GLY A 78 -14.34 9.80 -5.62
C GLY A 78 -13.83 11.11 -6.22
N GLY A 79 -13.47 11.12 -7.51
CA GLY A 79 -13.32 12.31 -8.33
C GLY A 79 -11.91 12.57 -8.85
N ARG A 80 -10.87 12.48 -8.01
CA ARG A 80 -9.48 12.72 -8.43
C ARG A 80 -8.54 11.68 -7.84
N PHE A 81 -7.61 11.23 -8.66
CA PHE A 81 -6.52 10.36 -8.24
C PHE A 81 -5.22 10.83 -8.90
N ASP A 82 -4.20 11.10 -8.08
CA ASP A 82 -2.84 11.37 -8.58
C ASP A 82 -1.94 10.16 -8.25
N PRO A 83 -1.50 9.39 -9.26
CA PRO A 83 -0.70 8.19 -9.03
C PRO A 83 0.71 8.48 -8.49
N ASN A 84 1.17 9.73 -8.53
CA ASN A 84 2.49 10.13 -8.03
C ASN A 84 2.44 10.68 -6.61
N GLU A 85 1.25 10.87 -6.04
CA GLU A 85 1.09 11.44 -4.70
C GLU A 85 1.52 10.43 -3.62
N PHE A 86 2.52 10.82 -2.84
CA PHE A 86 2.93 10.10 -1.63
C PHE A 86 3.47 11.09 -0.60
N ASN A 87 3.10 10.91 0.68
CA ASN A 87 3.65 11.69 1.79
C ASN A 87 3.80 10.79 3.03
N PRO A 88 5.04 10.52 3.50
CA PRO A 88 5.27 9.67 4.67
C PRO A 88 4.61 10.24 5.94
N ASP A 89 4.48 11.57 6.06
CA ASP A 89 3.87 12.22 7.22
C ASP A 89 2.36 11.96 7.33
N GLN A 90 1.73 11.42 6.29
CA GLN A 90 0.32 11.02 6.30
C GLN A 90 0.12 9.57 6.72
N ILE A 91 1.19 8.76 6.79
CA ILE A 91 1.09 7.36 7.17
C ILE A 91 0.83 7.25 8.68
N ARG A 92 -0.15 6.42 9.03
CA ARG A 92 -0.53 6.13 10.41
C ARG A 92 -0.45 4.62 10.61
N PHE A 93 0.28 4.22 11.63
CA PHE A 93 0.39 2.82 12.02
C PHE A 93 -0.46 2.58 13.25
N ASP A 94 -1.09 1.40 13.31
CA ASP A 94 -1.73 0.89 14.52
C ASP A 94 -0.66 0.58 15.58
N ASP A 95 -1.08 0.50 16.85
CA ASP A 95 -0.21 0.06 17.94
C ASP A 95 0.25 -1.39 17.71
N PRO A 96 1.56 -1.67 17.58
CA PRO A 96 2.05 -3.01 17.28
C PRO A 96 1.73 -4.05 18.36
N ALA A 97 1.69 -3.65 19.63
CA ALA A 97 1.37 -4.55 20.73
C ALA A 97 -0.12 -4.88 20.76
N GLU A 98 -0.99 -3.94 20.41
CA GLU A 98 -2.41 -4.21 20.18
C GLU A 98 -2.62 -5.14 18.99
N ARG A 99 -1.98 -4.85 17.85
CA ARG A 99 -2.03 -5.70 16.65
C ARG A 99 -1.59 -7.13 16.94
N TRP A 100 -0.53 -7.32 17.72
CA TRP A 100 -0.04 -8.63 18.11
C TRP A 100 -1.07 -9.40 18.95
N ARG A 101 -1.65 -8.74 19.95
CA ARG A 101 -2.68 -9.35 20.81
C ARG A 101 -3.88 -9.84 20.01
N ILE A 102 -4.42 -9.00 19.12
CA ILE A 102 -5.55 -9.36 18.26
C ILE A 102 -5.21 -10.55 17.35
N ALA A 103 -4.00 -10.57 16.78
CA ALA A 103 -3.62 -11.59 15.81
C ALA A 103 -3.36 -12.97 16.43
N PHE A 104 -2.87 -13.03 17.67
CA PHE A 104 -2.31 -14.27 18.23
C PHE A 104 -2.75 -14.61 19.65
N GLU A 105 -3.37 -13.69 20.39
CA GLU A 105 -3.70 -13.88 21.81
C GLU A 105 -5.19 -13.81 22.11
N GLU A 106 -5.98 -13.13 21.29
CA GLU A 106 -7.45 -13.13 21.40
C GLU A 106 -8.03 -14.40 20.73
N PRO A 107 -8.86 -15.20 21.44
CA PRO A 107 -9.42 -16.45 20.94
C PRO A 107 -10.57 -16.29 19.93
#